data_AF-A0A9N9E076-F1
#
_entry.id   AF-A0A9N9E076-F1
#
_cell.length_a   1.000
_cell.length_b   1.000
_cell.length_c   1.000
_cell.angle_alpha   90.00
_cell.angle_beta   90.00
_cell.angle_gamma   90.00
#
_symmetry.space_group_name_H-M   'P 1'
#
loop_
_entity.id
_entity.type
_entity.pdbx_description
1 polymer ?
#
loop_
_entity_poly.entity_id
_entity_poly.type
_entity_poly.pdbx_seq_one_letter_code
_entity_poly.pdbx_strand_id
1 'polypeptide(L)'
;MVHAQDFIENKFPKDVKEIIAYNDDLEGHLDLSKYPNLTKIEFGSNSRLRSLKLARPNKISYISTFHSGVDDLTFLADTPNLQTICLSRTGEKIGDGPGNAYIAKALREACKENYRLLSQSDQQIEQERENNKELKQKFANAQQENQALKNQSQQKQQTIKDQQSQMNELSNIAFPNNPYDFTKLKQDIIRLKFQELAPQVRNESAKLAQLISEAKNKAGNFSSVVDLILETQRQIVKNNETSQQDKLSGKMEAYQTILASSLEGKLQTLLNKKTEVLELEKHLGSLQQNLSYK
;
A
#
# COMPACT_ATOMS: atom_id res chain seq x y z
N MET A 1 -30.23 39.20 -60.99
CA MET A 1 -29.64 38.00 -60.38
C MET A 1 -28.16 38.19 -60.25
N VAL A 2 -27.67 38.18 -59.02
CA VAL A 2 -26.27 38.43 -58.72
C VAL A 2 -25.75 37.30 -57.81
N HIS A 3 -24.61 36.71 -58.17
CA HIS A 3 -23.96 35.72 -57.33
C HIS A 3 -23.59 36.35 -55.97
N ALA A 4 -24.10 35.78 -54.87
CA ALA A 4 -24.05 36.43 -53.56
C ALA A 4 -22.61 36.71 -53.09
N GLN A 5 -21.68 35.77 -53.30
CA GLN A 5 -20.29 35.95 -52.89
C GLN A 5 -19.64 37.11 -53.64
N ASP A 6 -19.80 37.18 -54.96
CA ASP A 6 -19.17 38.19 -55.82
C ASP A 6 -19.69 39.59 -55.46
N PHE A 7 -20.99 39.70 -55.21
CA PHE A 7 -21.61 40.93 -54.75
C PHE A 7 -20.97 41.43 -53.43
N ILE A 8 -20.82 40.54 -52.46
CA ILE A 8 -20.28 40.89 -51.14
C ILE A 8 -18.79 41.24 -51.22
N GLU A 9 -18.00 40.49 -51.99
CA GLU A 9 -16.57 40.76 -52.15
C GLU A 9 -16.28 42.05 -52.90
N ASN A 10 -17.14 42.46 -53.84
CA ASN A 10 -17.00 43.71 -54.58
C ASN A 10 -17.50 44.94 -53.82
N LYS A 11 -18.53 44.79 -52.97
CA LYS A 11 -19.22 45.92 -52.35
C LYS A 11 -18.73 46.26 -50.93
N PHE A 12 -18.17 45.29 -50.20
CA PHE A 12 -17.84 45.46 -48.79
C PHE A 12 -16.37 45.13 -48.48
N PRO A 13 -15.65 45.98 -47.73
CA PRO A 13 -14.29 45.69 -47.29
C PRO A 13 -14.26 44.62 -46.19
N LYS A 14 -13.12 43.93 -46.01
CA LYS A 14 -13.00 42.78 -45.11
C LYS A 14 -13.11 43.12 -43.62
N ASP A 15 -12.91 44.38 -43.25
CA ASP A 15 -13.01 44.90 -41.88
C ASP A 15 -14.40 45.48 -41.54
N VAL A 16 -15.36 45.40 -42.46
CA VAL A 16 -16.71 45.92 -42.29
C VAL A 16 -17.41 45.31 -41.06
N LYS A 17 -18.18 46.13 -40.35
CA LYS A 17 -18.98 45.71 -39.18
C LYS A 17 -20.40 45.28 -39.55
N GLU A 18 -20.93 45.82 -40.64
CA GLU A 18 -22.32 45.60 -41.04
C GLU A 18 -22.39 45.30 -42.54
N ILE A 19 -23.13 44.26 -42.90
CA ILE A 19 -23.48 43.98 -44.30
C ILE A 19 -24.99 44.05 -44.43
N ILE A 20 -25.45 45.01 -45.24
CA ILE A 20 -26.85 45.18 -45.57
C ILE A 20 -26.98 45.00 -47.07
N ALA A 21 -27.57 43.88 -47.47
CA ALA A 21 -27.82 43.52 -48.85
C ALA A 21 -29.26 43.02 -49.01
N TYR A 22 -30.19 43.93 -48.78
CA TYR A 22 -31.62 43.68 -48.79
C TYR A 22 -32.18 43.82 -50.21
N ASN A 23 -32.94 42.82 -50.67
CA ASN A 23 -33.61 42.83 -51.97
C ASN A 23 -32.65 43.08 -53.16
N ASP A 24 -31.42 42.55 -53.07
CA ASP A 24 -30.38 42.67 -54.11
C ASP A 24 -30.43 41.51 -55.13
N ASP A 25 -31.46 40.66 -55.06
CA ASP A 25 -31.63 39.46 -55.90
C ASP A 25 -30.40 38.52 -55.84
N LEU A 26 -29.88 38.34 -54.62
CA LEU A 26 -28.73 37.49 -54.34
C LEU A 26 -29.09 36.01 -54.47
N GLU A 27 -28.18 35.24 -55.07
CA GLU A 27 -28.31 33.79 -55.20
C GLU A 27 -27.07 33.00 -54.77
N GLY A 28 -27.25 31.71 -54.53
CA GLY A 28 -26.16 30.77 -54.26
C GLY A 28 -25.81 30.65 -52.78
N HIS A 29 -24.53 30.39 -52.50
CA HIS A 29 -24.00 30.17 -51.16
C HIS A 29 -23.13 31.36 -50.75
N LEU A 30 -23.28 31.82 -49.51
CA LEU A 30 -22.52 32.97 -49.01
C LEU A 30 -21.59 32.56 -47.86
N ASP A 31 -20.28 32.74 -48.06
CA ASP A 31 -19.26 32.51 -47.05
C ASP A 31 -18.68 33.85 -46.55
N LEU A 32 -19.09 34.24 -45.34
CA LEU A 32 -18.64 35.43 -44.64
C LEU A 32 -17.49 35.15 -43.66
N SER A 33 -16.83 33.98 -43.72
CA SER A 33 -15.70 33.65 -42.83
C SER A 33 -14.53 34.63 -42.95
N LYS A 34 -14.40 35.33 -44.08
CA LYS A 34 -13.39 36.37 -44.32
C LYS A 34 -13.71 37.73 -43.67
N TYR A 35 -14.83 37.86 -42.96
CA TYR A 35 -15.31 39.11 -42.36
C TYR A 35 -15.42 38.98 -40.82
N PRO A 36 -14.28 38.91 -40.09
CA PRO A 36 -14.26 38.57 -38.66
C PRO A 36 -14.85 39.64 -37.74
N ASN A 37 -15.07 40.87 -38.23
CA ASN A 37 -15.57 42.00 -37.46
C ASN A 37 -17.09 42.24 -37.59
N LEU A 38 -17.80 41.40 -38.34
CA LEU A 38 -19.24 41.55 -38.51
C LEU A 38 -19.98 41.45 -37.19
N THR A 39 -20.80 42.46 -36.93
CA THR A 39 -21.76 42.52 -35.83
C THR A 39 -23.20 42.43 -36.34
N LYS A 40 -23.46 42.85 -37.59
CA LYS A 40 -24.80 42.87 -38.17
C LYS A 40 -24.79 42.34 -39.61
N ILE A 41 -25.76 41.49 -39.93
CA ILE A 41 -26.04 41.06 -41.30
C ILE A 41 -27.54 41.14 -41.62
N GLU A 42 -27.86 41.64 -42.80
CA GLU A 42 -29.23 41.81 -43.28
C GLU A 42 -29.31 41.44 -44.78
N PHE A 43 -29.82 40.24 -45.04
CA PHE A 43 -29.98 39.62 -46.36
C PHE A 43 -31.45 39.39 -46.71
N GLY A 44 -32.34 40.24 -46.19
CA GLY A 44 -33.77 40.09 -46.40
C GLY A 44 -34.17 40.14 -47.89
N SER A 45 -35.24 39.42 -48.23
CA SER A 45 -35.83 39.38 -49.58
C SER A 45 -34.91 38.81 -50.68
N ASN A 46 -33.95 37.96 -50.33
CA ASN A 46 -33.10 37.24 -51.28
C ASN A 46 -33.50 35.77 -51.40
N SER A 47 -34.64 35.51 -52.06
CA SER A 47 -35.30 34.18 -52.11
C SER A 47 -34.45 33.04 -52.67
N ARG A 48 -33.36 33.35 -53.39
CA ARG A 48 -32.47 32.39 -54.04
C ARG A 48 -31.14 32.18 -53.31
N LEU A 49 -30.89 32.92 -52.22
CA LEU A 49 -29.76 32.68 -51.32
C LEU A 49 -30.01 31.39 -50.54
N ARG A 50 -29.11 30.40 -50.61
CA ARG A 50 -29.34 29.03 -50.10
C ARG A 50 -28.65 28.72 -48.78
N SER A 51 -27.44 29.22 -48.56
CA SER A 51 -26.74 28.98 -47.31
C SER A 51 -25.89 30.18 -46.89
N LEU A 52 -25.60 30.21 -45.59
CA LEU A 52 -24.77 31.23 -44.96
C LEU A 52 -23.73 30.54 -44.08
N LYS A 53 -22.46 30.90 -44.27
CA LYS A 53 -21.36 30.49 -43.40
C LYS A 53 -20.72 31.72 -42.77
N LEU A 54 -20.46 31.65 -41.47
CA LEU A 54 -19.94 32.75 -40.66
C LEU A 54 -18.51 32.45 -40.18
N ALA A 55 -17.78 33.49 -39.80
CA ALA A 55 -16.48 33.34 -39.16
C ALA A 55 -16.58 32.68 -37.78
N ARG A 56 -15.52 31.98 -37.36
CA ARG A 56 -15.37 31.43 -36.01
C ARG A 56 -14.08 31.99 -35.38
N PRO A 57 -14.15 32.67 -34.22
CA PRO A 57 -15.35 33.20 -33.56
C PRO A 57 -15.95 34.39 -34.36
N ASN A 58 -17.26 34.66 -34.23
CA ASN A 58 -17.89 35.88 -34.77
C ASN A 58 -18.49 36.77 -33.66
N LYS A 59 -18.73 38.04 -34.01
CA LYS A 59 -19.28 39.07 -33.12
C LYS A 59 -20.72 39.44 -33.47
N ILE A 60 -21.41 38.58 -34.23
CA ILE A 60 -22.72 38.89 -34.77
C ILE A 60 -23.76 38.96 -33.64
N SER A 61 -24.41 40.11 -33.53
CA SER A 61 -25.51 40.39 -32.62
C SER A 61 -26.85 40.49 -33.34
N TYR A 62 -26.85 40.69 -34.66
CA TYR A 62 -28.08 40.81 -35.45
C TYR A 62 -27.97 40.03 -36.77
N ILE A 63 -28.96 39.17 -37.03
CA ILE A 63 -29.11 38.44 -38.30
C ILE A 63 -30.52 38.62 -38.83
N SER A 64 -30.65 39.11 -40.06
CA SER A 64 -31.91 39.06 -40.79
C SER A 64 -31.71 38.33 -42.11
N THR A 65 -32.37 37.19 -42.26
CA THR A 65 -32.48 36.43 -43.50
C THR A 65 -33.94 36.33 -43.96
N PHE A 66 -34.83 37.18 -43.45
CA PHE A 66 -36.26 37.18 -43.77
C PHE A 66 -36.54 37.11 -45.28
N HIS A 67 -37.50 36.30 -45.72
CA HIS A 67 -37.79 36.07 -47.15
C HIS A 67 -36.57 35.66 -48.00
N SER A 68 -35.56 35.00 -47.40
CA SER A 68 -34.47 34.36 -48.15
C SER A 68 -34.72 32.86 -48.37
N GLY A 69 -33.93 32.24 -49.23
CA GLY A 69 -33.94 30.78 -49.43
C GLY A 69 -33.09 30.00 -48.42
N VAL A 70 -32.56 30.64 -47.37
CA VAL A 70 -31.66 30.02 -46.38
C VAL A 70 -32.46 29.11 -45.45
N ASP A 71 -32.23 27.82 -45.55
CA ASP A 71 -32.89 26.77 -44.74
C ASP A 71 -31.92 26.04 -43.81
N ASP A 72 -30.63 25.99 -44.15
CA ASP A 72 -29.57 25.56 -43.24
C ASP A 72 -29.26 26.65 -42.20
N LEU A 73 -29.69 26.40 -40.96
CA LEU A 73 -29.50 27.29 -39.81
C LEU A 73 -28.33 26.86 -38.91
N THR A 74 -27.47 25.95 -39.36
CA THR A 74 -26.33 25.46 -38.56
C THR A 74 -25.36 26.58 -38.16
N PHE A 75 -25.28 27.66 -38.95
CA PHE A 75 -24.48 28.85 -38.62
C PHE A 75 -24.89 29.53 -37.31
N LEU A 76 -26.11 29.31 -36.82
CA LEU A 76 -26.58 29.88 -35.55
C LEU A 76 -25.83 29.31 -34.34
N ALA A 77 -25.37 28.06 -34.42
CA ALA A 77 -24.58 27.43 -33.35
C ALA A 77 -23.29 28.19 -33.04
N ASP A 78 -22.77 28.95 -34.01
CA ASP A 78 -21.55 29.71 -33.90
C ASP A 78 -21.77 31.18 -33.52
N THR A 79 -23.00 31.59 -33.19
CA THR A 79 -23.37 33.00 -32.94
C THR A 79 -23.75 33.25 -31.46
N PRO A 80 -22.82 33.08 -30.51
CA PRO A 80 -23.14 33.14 -29.08
C PRO A 80 -23.63 34.53 -28.62
N ASN A 81 -23.35 35.57 -29.41
CA ASN A 81 -23.70 36.96 -29.13
C ASN A 81 -25.02 37.41 -29.78
N LEU A 82 -25.75 36.52 -30.45
CA LEU A 82 -26.96 36.86 -31.20
C LEU A 82 -28.05 37.44 -30.27
N GLN A 83 -28.49 38.66 -30.58
CA GLN A 83 -29.54 39.39 -29.89
C GLN A 83 -30.85 39.41 -30.65
N THR A 84 -30.77 39.51 -31.96
CA THR A 84 -31.94 39.58 -32.84
C THR A 84 -31.76 38.67 -34.03
N ILE A 85 -32.79 37.88 -34.33
CA ILE A 85 -32.85 37.02 -35.49
C ILE A 85 -34.18 37.19 -36.22
N CYS A 86 -34.13 37.34 -37.53
CA CYS A 86 -35.30 37.34 -38.41
C CYS A 86 -35.11 36.26 -39.49
N LEU A 87 -35.95 35.23 -39.53
CA LEU A 87 -35.80 34.06 -40.43
C LEU A 87 -36.91 34.00 -41.49
N SER A 88 -36.65 33.32 -42.61
CA SER A 88 -37.52 33.30 -43.81
C SER A 88 -38.86 32.58 -43.68
N ARG A 89 -39.04 31.71 -42.68
CA ARG A 89 -40.19 30.79 -42.60
C ARG A 89 -41.13 31.02 -41.42
N THR A 90 -41.02 32.15 -40.72
CA THR A 90 -42.04 32.53 -39.73
C THR A 90 -43.27 33.19 -40.33
N GLY A 91 -43.37 33.26 -41.66
CA GLY A 91 -44.65 33.43 -42.36
C GLY A 91 -45.44 34.66 -41.95
N GLU A 92 -44.78 35.80 -41.73
CA GLU A 92 -45.35 37.14 -41.64
C GLU A 92 -44.18 38.10 -41.35
N LYS A 93 -44.31 39.38 -41.70
CA LYS A 93 -43.61 40.40 -40.90
C LYS A 93 -44.08 40.18 -39.47
N ILE A 94 -43.29 39.53 -38.63
CA ILE A 94 -43.46 39.65 -37.18
C ILE A 94 -42.97 41.06 -36.82
N GLY A 95 -43.81 42.05 -37.11
CA GLY A 95 -43.90 43.32 -36.41
C GLY A 95 -45.31 43.34 -35.84
N ASP A 96 -45.55 43.36 -34.53
CA ASP A 96 -44.78 44.00 -33.47
C ASP A 96 -44.76 43.15 -32.18
N GLY A 97 -44.59 41.83 -32.33
CA GLY A 97 -44.77 40.87 -31.24
C GLY A 97 -43.49 40.19 -30.71
N PRO A 98 -43.47 39.74 -29.44
CA PRO A 98 -42.32 39.16 -28.71
C PRO A 98 -41.71 37.85 -29.28
N GLY A 99 -42.17 37.34 -30.43
CA GLY A 99 -41.82 36.01 -30.97
C GLY A 99 -40.39 35.84 -31.47
N ASN A 100 -39.83 36.83 -32.18
CA ASN A 100 -38.44 36.75 -32.69
C ASN A 100 -37.41 36.88 -31.56
N ALA A 101 -37.70 37.72 -30.56
CA ALA A 101 -36.90 37.83 -29.34
C ALA A 101 -36.94 36.52 -28.54
N TYR A 102 -38.08 35.82 -28.53
CA TYR A 102 -38.22 34.52 -27.87
C TYR A 102 -37.34 33.44 -28.50
N ILE A 103 -37.31 33.33 -29.84
CA ILE A 103 -36.46 32.34 -30.54
C ILE A 103 -34.97 32.65 -30.32
N ALA A 104 -34.56 33.92 -30.45
CA ALA A 104 -33.18 34.32 -30.17
C ALA A 104 -32.78 34.03 -28.72
N LYS A 105 -33.68 34.27 -27.76
CA LYS A 105 -33.48 33.95 -26.34
C LYS A 105 -33.34 32.44 -26.13
N ALA A 106 -34.24 31.64 -26.68
CA ALA A 106 -34.22 30.17 -26.56
C ALA A 106 -32.93 29.57 -27.16
N LEU A 107 -32.49 30.06 -28.32
CA LEU A 107 -31.23 29.67 -28.93
C LEU A 107 -30.02 30.04 -28.06
N ARG A 108 -30.00 31.24 -27.49
CA ARG A 108 -28.93 31.68 -26.60
C ARG A 108 -28.86 30.81 -25.34
N GLU A 109 -30.00 30.50 -24.74
CA GLU A 109 -30.10 29.62 -23.57
C GLU A 109 -29.62 28.21 -23.91
N ALA A 110 -30.05 27.65 -25.05
CA ALA A 110 -29.58 26.34 -25.52
C ALA A 110 -28.07 26.31 -25.79
N CYS A 111 -27.52 27.36 -26.42
CA CYS A 111 -26.08 27.46 -26.66
C CYS A 111 -25.31 27.55 -25.34
N LYS A 112 -25.74 28.40 -24.40
CA LYS A 112 -25.11 28.52 -23.07
C LYS A 112 -25.09 27.19 -22.34
N GLU A 113 -26.20 26.46 -22.37
CA GLU A 113 -26.28 25.15 -21.73
C GLU A 113 -25.37 24.12 -22.41
N ASN A 114 -25.32 24.08 -23.75
CA ASN A 114 -24.38 23.22 -24.46
C ASN A 114 -22.92 23.54 -24.13
N TYR A 115 -22.54 24.82 -24.07
CA TYR A 115 -21.18 25.20 -23.66
C TYR A 115 -20.88 24.78 -22.21
N ARG A 116 -21.87 24.92 -21.30
CA ARG A 116 -21.73 24.47 -19.91
C ARG A 116 -21.50 22.96 -19.84
N LEU A 117 -22.28 22.17 -20.57
CA LEU A 117 -22.14 20.71 -20.63
C LEU A 117 -20.81 20.28 -21.23
N LEU A 118 -20.35 20.93 -22.31
CA LEU A 118 -19.04 20.68 -22.91
C LEU A 118 -17.91 20.93 -21.91
N SER A 119 -17.94 22.09 -21.23
CA SER A 119 -16.93 22.41 -20.21
C SER A 119 -16.92 21.41 -19.05
N GLN A 120 -18.07 20.87 -18.65
CA GLN A 120 -18.14 19.83 -17.62
C GLN A 120 -17.58 18.49 -18.11
N SER A 121 -17.87 18.12 -19.36
CA SER A 121 -17.32 16.92 -19.99
C SER A 121 -15.79 17.00 -20.10
N ASP A 122 -15.23 18.15 -20.49
CA ASP A 122 -13.78 18.34 -20.59
C ASP A 122 -13.09 18.20 -19.22
N GLN A 123 -13.70 18.73 -18.16
CA GLN A 123 -13.20 18.56 -16.79
C GLN A 123 -13.21 17.09 -16.35
N GLN A 124 -14.28 16.34 -16.66
CA GLN A 124 -14.37 14.92 -16.36
C GLN A 124 -13.31 14.10 -17.09
N ILE A 125 -13.09 14.37 -18.39
CA ILE A 125 -12.07 13.71 -19.20
C ILE A 125 -10.68 13.92 -18.59
N GLU A 126 -10.37 15.15 -18.16
CA GLU A 126 -9.06 15.43 -17.59
C GLU A 126 -8.88 14.76 -16.22
N GLN A 127 -9.93 14.72 -15.40
CA GLN A 127 -9.91 13.98 -14.14
C GLN A 127 -9.70 12.47 -14.36
N GLU A 128 -10.37 11.87 -15.34
CA GLU A 128 -10.18 10.47 -15.70
C GLU A 128 -8.78 10.18 -16.24
N ARG A 129 -8.17 11.12 -16.96
CA ARG A 129 -6.78 11.01 -17.43
C ARG A 129 -5.80 10.96 -16.27
N GLU A 130 -5.96 11.83 -15.27
CA GLU A 130 -5.13 11.82 -14.07
C GLU A 130 -5.30 10.54 -13.26
N ASN A 131 -6.55 10.11 -13.04
CA ASN A 131 -6.84 8.84 -12.38
C ASN A 131 -6.19 7.65 -13.09
N ASN A 132 -6.22 7.63 -14.43
CA ASN A 132 -5.57 6.59 -15.22
C ASN A 132 -4.04 6.63 -15.14
N LYS A 133 -3.42 7.81 -15.03
CA LYS A 133 -1.98 7.93 -14.80
C LYS A 133 -1.60 7.33 -13.45
N GLU A 134 -2.32 7.68 -12.39
CA GLU A 134 -2.09 7.14 -11.05
C GLU A 134 -2.27 5.61 -11.02
N LEU A 135 -3.32 5.10 -11.66
CA LEU A 135 -3.59 3.66 -11.72
C LEU A 135 -2.49 2.90 -12.46
N LYS A 136 -1.99 3.43 -13.57
CA LYS A 136 -0.84 2.85 -14.31
C LYS A 136 0.41 2.81 -13.45
N GLN A 137 0.67 3.85 -12.67
CA GLN A 137 1.81 3.88 -11.75
C GLN A 137 1.67 2.84 -10.63
N LYS A 138 0.48 2.74 -10.01
CA LYS A 138 0.19 1.70 -9.00
C LYS A 138 0.37 0.30 -9.57
N PHE A 139 -0.08 0.06 -10.80
CA PHE A 139 0.08 -1.23 -11.46
C PHE A 139 1.56 -1.58 -11.72
N ALA A 140 2.35 -0.62 -12.20
CA ALA A 140 3.78 -0.82 -12.42
C ALA A 140 4.53 -1.14 -11.11
N ASN A 141 4.22 -0.43 -10.02
CA ASN A 141 4.80 -0.68 -8.71
C ASN A 141 4.43 -2.09 -8.19
N ALA A 142 3.16 -2.48 -8.29
CA ALA A 142 2.71 -3.80 -7.88
C ALA A 142 3.38 -4.93 -8.70
N GLN A 143 3.66 -4.68 -9.98
CA GLN A 143 4.37 -5.65 -10.83
C GLN A 143 5.82 -5.82 -10.40
N GLN A 144 6.51 -4.73 -10.03
CA GLN A 144 7.88 -4.79 -9.51
C GLN A 144 7.95 -5.52 -8.16
N GLU A 145 7.02 -5.21 -7.25
CA GLU A 145 6.94 -5.88 -5.94
C GLU A 145 6.72 -7.39 -6.09
N ASN A 146 5.81 -7.80 -6.97
CA ASN A 146 5.58 -9.22 -7.26
C ASN A 146 6.83 -9.92 -7.83
N GLN A 147 7.61 -9.25 -8.68
CA GLN A 147 8.88 -9.81 -9.16
C GLN A 147 9.90 -9.95 -8.03
N ALA A 148 10.02 -8.96 -7.15
CA ALA A 148 10.91 -9.01 -6.00
C ALA A 148 10.55 -10.16 -5.05
N LEU A 149 9.25 -10.33 -4.75
CA LEU A 149 8.75 -11.44 -3.92
C LEU A 149 9.02 -12.80 -4.56
N LYS A 150 8.85 -12.92 -5.87
CA LYS A 150 9.16 -14.15 -6.60
C LYS A 150 10.64 -14.52 -6.50
N ASN A 151 11.53 -13.55 -6.69
CA ASN A 151 12.98 -13.76 -6.57
C ASN A 151 13.37 -14.14 -5.13
N GLN A 152 12.79 -13.48 -4.12
CA GLN A 152 13.03 -13.80 -2.72
C GLN A 152 12.57 -15.23 -2.37
N SER A 153 11.42 -15.66 -2.90
CA SER A 153 10.90 -17.01 -2.69
C SER A 153 11.82 -18.08 -3.30
N GLN A 154 12.34 -17.83 -4.50
CA GLN A 154 13.30 -18.71 -5.17
C GLN A 154 14.61 -18.83 -4.37
N GLN A 155 15.14 -17.72 -3.86
CA GLN A 155 16.33 -17.75 -3.00
C GLN A 155 16.10 -18.57 -1.74
N LYS A 156 14.97 -18.37 -1.05
CA LYS A 156 14.62 -19.15 0.16
C LYS A 156 14.50 -20.64 -0.15
N GLN A 157 13.89 -21.02 -1.27
CA GLN A 157 13.79 -22.42 -1.68
C GLN A 157 15.16 -23.04 -1.92
N GLN A 158 16.08 -22.30 -2.57
CA GLN A 158 17.44 -22.79 -2.78
C GLN A 158 18.17 -22.98 -1.43
N THR A 159 18.08 -22.00 -0.53
CA THR A 159 18.68 -22.11 0.82
C THR A 159 18.14 -23.30 1.60
N ILE A 160 16.82 -23.56 1.56
CA ILE A 160 16.22 -24.73 2.21
C ILE A 160 16.79 -26.02 1.62
N LYS A 161 16.92 -26.10 0.29
CA LYS A 161 17.48 -27.27 -0.38
C LYS A 161 18.94 -27.50 0.00
N ASP A 162 19.74 -26.45 0.07
CA ASP A 162 21.16 -26.52 0.46
C ASP A 162 21.29 -26.99 1.92
N GLN A 163 20.47 -26.43 2.83
CA GLN A 163 20.43 -26.84 4.24
C GLN A 163 19.98 -28.30 4.40
N GLN A 164 18.98 -28.74 3.64
CA GLN A 164 18.55 -30.14 3.63
C GLN A 164 19.67 -31.07 3.14
N SER A 165 20.43 -30.68 2.12
CA SER A 165 21.60 -31.46 1.66
C SER A 165 22.64 -31.60 2.76
N GLN A 166 23.02 -30.50 3.42
CA GLN A 166 23.97 -30.51 4.53
C GLN A 166 23.49 -31.38 5.70
N MET A 167 22.20 -31.32 6.04
CA MET A 167 21.64 -32.18 7.09
C MET A 167 21.64 -33.65 6.70
N ASN A 168 21.35 -33.98 5.44
CA ASN A 168 21.44 -35.35 4.94
C ASN A 168 22.87 -35.87 5.00
N GLU A 169 23.87 -35.04 4.66
CA GLU A 169 25.29 -35.40 4.79
C GLU A 169 25.67 -35.70 6.23
N LEU A 170 25.31 -34.83 7.18
CA LEU A 170 25.54 -35.07 8.61
C LEU A 170 24.83 -36.33 9.11
N SER A 171 23.60 -36.56 8.66
CA SER A 171 22.85 -37.77 8.99
C SER A 171 23.53 -39.02 8.47
N ASN A 172 24.05 -39.00 7.24
CA ASN A 172 24.75 -40.14 6.66
C ASN A 172 26.07 -40.45 7.39
N ILE A 173 26.75 -39.42 7.92
CA ILE A 173 27.94 -39.59 8.77
C ILE A 173 27.55 -40.23 10.11
N ALA A 174 26.51 -39.71 10.78
CA ALA A 174 26.09 -40.20 12.09
C ALA A 174 25.42 -41.59 12.02
N PHE A 175 24.68 -41.86 10.94
CA PHE A 175 23.86 -43.06 10.76
C PHE A 175 23.94 -43.58 9.31
N PRO A 176 25.02 -44.27 8.95
CA PRO A 176 25.16 -44.86 7.62
C PRO A 176 23.97 -45.76 7.28
N ASN A 177 23.50 -45.70 6.02
CA ASN A 177 22.41 -46.52 5.48
C ASN A 177 21.04 -46.35 6.16
N ASN A 178 20.82 -45.27 6.91
CA ASN A 178 19.50 -44.91 7.40
C ASN A 178 19.01 -43.63 6.71
N PRO A 179 17.74 -43.57 6.27
CA PRO A 179 17.18 -42.32 5.79
C PRO A 179 17.20 -41.27 6.91
N TYR A 180 17.46 -40.02 6.55
CA TYR A 180 17.44 -38.91 7.49
C TYR A 180 16.07 -38.78 8.16
N ASP A 181 16.08 -38.85 9.48
CA ASP A 181 14.94 -38.56 10.33
C ASP A 181 15.42 -37.63 11.43
N PHE A 182 15.03 -36.36 11.35
CA PHE A 182 15.43 -35.35 12.32
C PHE A 182 14.93 -35.66 13.73
N THR A 183 13.77 -36.31 13.85
CA THR A 183 13.21 -36.73 15.14
C THR A 183 14.11 -37.79 15.76
N LYS A 184 14.53 -38.77 14.96
CA LYS A 184 15.46 -39.82 15.37
C LYS A 184 16.84 -39.26 15.74
N LEU A 185 17.41 -38.39 14.90
CA LEU A 185 18.68 -37.70 15.17
C LEU A 185 18.61 -36.90 16.48
N LYS A 186 17.53 -36.15 16.72
CA LYS A 186 17.31 -35.40 17.96
C LYS A 186 17.27 -36.33 19.17
N GLN A 187 16.54 -37.45 19.09
CA GLN A 187 16.46 -38.45 20.16
C GLN A 187 17.82 -39.09 20.43
N ASP A 188 18.56 -39.46 19.39
CA ASP A 188 19.89 -40.07 19.51
C ASP A 188 20.91 -39.09 20.11
N ILE A 189 20.89 -37.81 19.74
CA ILE A 189 21.72 -36.76 20.36
C ILE A 189 21.40 -36.66 21.86
N ILE A 190 20.12 -36.64 22.25
CA ILE A 190 19.73 -36.59 23.66
C ILE A 190 20.21 -37.85 24.39
N ARG A 191 20.07 -39.03 23.78
CA ARG A 191 20.55 -40.30 24.34
C ARG A 191 22.06 -40.27 24.56
N LEU A 192 22.83 -39.83 23.57
CA LEU A 192 24.29 -39.71 23.67
C LEU A 192 24.70 -38.75 24.77
N LYS A 193 24.09 -37.55 24.83
CA LYS A 193 24.34 -36.58 25.92
C LYS A 193 24.02 -37.17 27.30
N PHE A 194 22.93 -37.91 27.42
CA PHE A 194 22.56 -38.57 28.68
C PHE A 194 23.59 -39.65 29.06
N GLN A 195 24.01 -40.48 28.10
CA GLN A 195 25.01 -41.53 28.31
C GLN A 195 26.38 -40.97 28.70
N GLU A 196 26.75 -39.80 28.19
CA GLU A 196 28.00 -39.12 28.54
C GLU A 196 27.93 -38.41 29.89
N LEU A 197 26.81 -37.75 30.19
CA LEU A 197 26.62 -36.98 31.42
C LEU A 197 26.38 -37.87 32.65
N ALA A 198 25.63 -38.97 32.51
CA ALA A 198 25.25 -39.81 33.65
C ALA A 198 26.45 -40.37 34.46
N PRO A 199 27.53 -40.90 33.83
CA PRO A 199 28.73 -41.31 34.56
C PRO A 199 29.42 -40.15 35.28
N GLN A 200 29.45 -38.96 34.67
CA GLN A 200 30.05 -37.77 35.29
C GLN A 200 29.29 -37.37 36.56
N VAL A 201 27.95 -37.31 36.48
CA VAL A 201 27.11 -37.03 37.65
C VAL A 201 27.36 -38.05 38.75
N ARG A 202 27.41 -39.36 38.42
CA ARG A 202 27.70 -40.41 39.41
C ARG A 202 29.06 -40.22 40.08
N ASN A 203 30.10 -39.91 39.31
CA ASN A 203 31.45 -39.70 39.83
C ASN A 203 31.52 -38.46 40.75
N GLU A 204 30.89 -37.36 40.35
CA GLU A 204 30.88 -36.13 41.14
C GLU A 204 30.01 -36.27 42.40
N SER A 205 28.88 -36.98 42.33
CA SER A 205 28.07 -37.35 43.51
C SER A 205 28.86 -38.23 44.48
N ALA A 206 29.67 -39.17 43.99
CA ALA A 206 30.53 -40.01 44.84
C ALA A 206 31.62 -39.18 45.55
N LYS A 207 32.29 -38.28 44.82
CA LYS A 207 33.26 -37.34 45.42
C LYS A 207 32.61 -36.42 46.46
N LEU A 208 31.40 -35.92 46.18
CA LEU A 208 30.64 -35.13 47.13
C LEU A 208 30.31 -35.95 48.40
N ALA A 209 29.88 -37.21 48.27
CA ALA A 209 29.60 -38.08 49.42
C ALA A 209 30.84 -38.27 50.31
N GLN A 210 32.02 -38.43 49.70
CA GLN A 210 33.28 -38.48 50.44
C GLN A 210 33.57 -37.17 51.19
N LEU A 211 33.44 -36.01 50.52
CA LEU A 211 33.63 -34.70 51.17
C LEU A 211 32.64 -34.47 52.32
N ILE A 212 31.39 -34.93 52.19
CA ILE A 212 30.39 -34.88 53.26
C ILE A 212 30.84 -35.72 54.45
N SER A 213 31.32 -36.95 54.23
CA SER A 213 31.81 -37.82 55.30
C SER A 213 33.01 -37.19 56.02
N GLU A 214 33.97 -36.65 55.27
CA GLU A 214 35.13 -35.96 55.84
C GLU A 214 34.74 -34.71 56.64
N ALA A 215 33.80 -33.91 56.13
CA ALA A 215 33.29 -32.74 56.83
C ALA A 215 32.55 -33.12 58.12
N LYS A 216 31.73 -34.17 58.10
CA LYS A 216 31.04 -34.68 59.30
C LYS A 216 32.02 -35.14 60.37
N ASN A 217 33.02 -35.92 59.97
CA ASN A 217 34.05 -36.41 60.88
C ASN A 217 34.84 -35.26 61.52
N LYS A 218 35.10 -34.18 60.78
CA LYS A 218 35.80 -32.99 61.30
C LYS A 218 34.93 -32.09 62.15
N ALA A 219 33.65 -31.96 61.81
CA ALA A 219 32.69 -31.18 62.57
C ALA A 219 32.41 -31.79 63.96
N GLY A 220 32.70 -33.07 64.17
CA GLY A 220 32.53 -33.76 65.46
C GLY A 220 31.10 -33.63 65.97
N ASN A 221 30.92 -32.96 67.11
CA ASN A 221 29.61 -32.72 67.72
C ASN A 221 28.64 -31.92 66.83
N PHE A 222 29.15 -31.23 65.80
CA PHE A 222 28.34 -30.45 64.86
C PHE A 222 28.05 -31.19 63.55
N SER A 223 28.23 -32.51 63.48
CA SER A 223 27.96 -33.29 62.27
C SER A 223 26.54 -33.10 61.71
N SER A 224 25.53 -32.88 62.56
CA SER A 224 24.15 -32.61 62.13
C SER A 224 24.01 -31.23 61.47
N VAL A 225 24.83 -30.26 61.84
CA VAL A 225 24.86 -28.91 61.24
C VAL A 225 25.38 -28.98 59.79
N VAL A 226 26.26 -29.94 59.47
CA VAL A 226 26.70 -30.22 58.09
C VAL A 226 25.53 -30.69 57.22
N ASP A 227 24.61 -31.52 57.74
CA ASP A 227 23.41 -31.91 56.99
C ASP A 227 22.46 -30.73 56.78
N LEU A 228 22.27 -29.91 57.82
CA LEU A 228 21.40 -28.74 57.77
C LEU A 228 21.88 -27.70 56.75
N ILE A 229 23.20 -27.44 56.68
CA ILE A 229 23.73 -26.47 55.71
C ILE A 229 23.61 -27.00 54.27
N LEU A 230 23.82 -28.29 54.04
CA LEU A 230 23.69 -28.90 52.71
C LEU A 230 22.24 -28.94 52.22
N GLU A 231 21.28 -29.17 53.11
CA GLU A 231 19.85 -29.12 52.78
C GLU A 231 19.39 -27.68 52.56
N THR A 232 19.88 -26.73 53.36
CA THR A 232 19.61 -25.30 53.16
C THR A 232 20.14 -24.83 51.80
N GLN A 233 21.37 -25.21 51.43
CA GLN A 233 21.94 -24.95 50.10
C GLN A 233 21.06 -25.53 48.98
N ARG A 234 20.56 -26.76 49.15
CA ARG A 234 19.67 -27.39 48.17
C ARG A 234 18.37 -26.61 47.98
N GLN A 235 17.79 -26.09 49.06
CA GLN A 235 16.57 -25.28 48.99
C GLN A 235 16.82 -23.95 48.29
N ILE A 236 17.96 -23.30 48.57
CA ILE A 236 18.37 -22.07 47.88
C ILE A 236 18.49 -22.30 46.36
N VAL A 237 19.13 -23.40 45.94
CA VAL A 237 19.31 -23.71 44.50
C VAL A 237 17.99 -24.08 43.81
N LYS A 238 16.99 -24.58 44.56
CA LYS A 238 15.69 -24.99 44.00
C LYS A 238 14.63 -23.89 43.98
N ASN A 239 14.70 -22.92 44.89
CA ASN A 239 13.67 -21.90 45.04
C ASN A 239 14.05 -20.61 44.30
N ASN A 240 13.12 -20.09 43.50
CA ASN A 240 13.28 -18.82 42.78
C ASN A 240 12.59 -17.63 43.48
N GLU A 241 11.94 -17.86 44.64
CA GLU A 241 11.22 -16.82 45.38
C GLU A 241 12.16 -16.03 46.30
N THR A 242 12.26 -14.72 46.05
CA THR A 242 13.19 -13.81 46.74
C THR A 242 12.98 -13.76 48.26
N SER A 243 11.73 -13.79 48.73
CA SER A 243 11.40 -13.70 50.16
C SER A 243 11.82 -14.93 50.97
N GLN A 244 11.87 -16.11 50.36
CA GLN A 244 12.37 -17.32 51.00
C GLN A 244 13.90 -17.40 50.96
N GLN A 245 14.50 -16.82 49.92
CA GLN A 245 15.95 -16.82 49.71
C GLN A 245 16.68 -16.03 50.80
N ASP A 246 16.16 -14.87 51.22
CA ASP A 246 16.75 -14.07 52.31
C ASP A 246 16.75 -14.84 53.63
N LYS A 247 15.63 -15.52 53.95
CA LYS A 247 15.50 -16.34 55.16
C LYS A 247 16.43 -17.55 55.13
N LEU A 248 16.59 -18.20 53.98
CA LEU A 248 17.50 -19.34 53.82
C LEU A 248 18.97 -18.91 53.87
N SER A 249 19.29 -17.73 53.32
CA SER A 249 20.64 -17.15 53.39
C SER A 249 21.04 -16.84 54.83
N GLY A 250 20.15 -16.22 55.61
CA GLY A 250 20.41 -15.98 57.04
C GLY A 250 20.58 -17.26 57.86
N LYS A 251 19.85 -18.34 57.55
CA LYS A 251 20.09 -19.67 58.15
C LYS A 251 21.45 -20.23 57.75
N MET A 252 21.84 -20.06 56.49
CA MET A 252 23.12 -20.56 55.99
C MET A 252 24.30 -19.85 56.64
N GLU A 253 24.25 -18.53 56.80
CA GLU A 253 25.26 -17.75 57.53
C GLU A 253 25.40 -18.21 58.99
N ALA A 254 24.29 -18.49 59.67
CA ALA A 254 24.30 -19.02 61.04
C ALA A 254 24.99 -20.39 61.11
N TYR A 255 24.67 -21.30 60.18
CA TYR A 255 25.33 -22.62 60.12
C TYR A 255 26.81 -22.51 59.74
N GLN A 256 27.18 -21.60 58.83
CA GLN A 256 28.58 -21.33 58.49
C GLN A 256 29.36 -20.83 59.70
N THR A 257 28.77 -19.93 60.50
CA THR A 257 29.40 -19.41 61.72
C THR A 257 29.66 -20.51 62.75
N ILE A 258 28.71 -21.43 62.93
CA ILE A 258 28.86 -22.60 63.83
C ILE A 258 29.97 -23.54 63.35
N LEU A 259 30.10 -23.71 62.03
CA LEU A 259 31.09 -24.62 61.43
C LEU A 259 32.45 -23.96 61.16
N ALA A 260 32.56 -22.64 61.26
CA ALA A 260 33.75 -21.86 60.86
C ALA A 260 35.03 -22.36 61.54
N SER A 261 34.97 -22.67 62.84
CA SER A 261 36.11 -23.17 63.62
C SER A 261 36.48 -24.63 63.34
N SER A 262 35.60 -25.41 62.70
CA SER A 262 35.80 -26.85 62.47
C SER A 262 36.07 -27.22 61.01
N LEU A 263 35.69 -26.36 60.05
CA LEU A 263 35.76 -26.63 58.60
C LEU A 263 36.39 -25.48 57.80
N GLU A 264 37.27 -24.69 58.42
CA GLU A 264 37.92 -23.52 57.81
C GLU A 264 38.48 -23.83 56.41
N GLY A 265 38.03 -23.07 55.40
CA GLY A 265 38.36 -23.25 53.97
C GLY A 265 37.70 -24.47 53.27
N LYS A 266 37.40 -25.55 54.00
CA LYS A 266 36.78 -26.77 53.44
C LYS A 266 35.28 -26.65 53.23
N LEU A 267 34.61 -25.81 54.01
CA LEU A 267 33.16 -25.60 53.89
C LEU A 267 32.78 -25.00 52.53
N GLN A 268 33.51 -24.00 52.05
CA GLN A 268 33.23 -23.42 50.74
C GLN A 268 33.46 -24.42 49.59
N THR A 269 34.50 -25.25 49.71
CA THR A 269 34.78 -26.32 48.74
C THR A 269 33.61 -27.32 48.70
N LEU A 270 33.09 -27.72 49.86
CA LEU A 270 31.93 -28.60 49.97
C LEU A 270 30.66 -27.97 49.37
N LEU A 271 30.39 -26.69 49.68
CA LEU A 271 29.21 -25.98 49.18
C LEU A 271 29.27 -25.77 47.66
N ASN A 272 30.42 -25.38 47.12
CA ASN A 272 30.64 -25.27 45.68
C ASN A 272 30.39 -26.62 45.00
N LYS A 273 30.93 -27.70 45.57
CA LYS A 273 30.76 -29.03 45.00
C LYS A 273 29.32 -29.52 45.06
N LYS A 274 28.60 -29.19 46.13
CA LYS A 274 27.17 -29.48 46.27
C LYS A 274 26.36 -28.79 45.17
N THR A 275 26.66 -27.52 44.88
CA THR A 275 25.99 -26.75 43.81
C THR A 275 26.26 -27.35 42.45
N GLU A 276 27.52 -27.66 42.14
CA GLU A 276 27.91 -28.31 40.86
C GLU A 276 27.14 -29.61 40.64
N VAL A 277 27.09 -30.50 41.64
CA VAL A 277 26.34 -31.76 41.53
C VAL A 277 24.85 -31.52 41.34
N LEU A 278 24.24 -30.54 42.03
CA LEU A 278 22.83 -30.21 41.86
C LEU A 278 22.50 -29.70 40.44
N GLU A 279 23.38 -28.90 39.85
CA GLU A 279 23.23 -28.43 38.47
C GLU A 279 23.36 -29.57 37.46
N LEU A 280 24.33 -30.46 37.67
CA LEU A 280 24.52 -31.66 36.86
C LEU A 280 23.30 -32.60 36.95
N GLU A 281 22.78 -32.83 38.16
CA GLU A 281 21.56 -33.62 38.39
C GLU A 281 20.34 -32.99 37.70
N LYS A 282 20.21 -31.66 37.76
CA LYS A 282 19.14 -30.91 37.08
C LYS A 282 19.22 -31.07 35.56
N HIS A 283 20.42 -30.93 34.99
CA HIS A 283 20.64 -31.09 33.55
C HIS A 283 20.39 -32.54 33.10
N LEU A 284 20.84 -33.52 33.88
CA LEU A 284 20.57 -34.93 33.59
C LEU A 284 19.06 -35.25 33.65
N GLY A 285 18.36 -34.68 34.63
CA GLY A 285 16.91 -34.82 34.78
C GLY A 285 16.13 -34.25 33.59
N SER A 286 16.53 -33.10 33.04
CA SER A 286 15.89 -32.52 31.85
C SER A 286 16.13 -33.38 30.60
N LEU A 287 17.33 -33.96 30.44
CA LEU A 287 17.59 -34.91 29.37
C LEU A 287 16.73 -36.18 29.51
N GLN A 288 16.52 -36.69 30.73
CA GLN A 288 15.67 -37.85 30.99
C GLN A 288 14.19 -37.60 30.67
N GLN A 289 13.67 -36.41 31.01
CA GLN A 289 12.31 -36.02 30.65
C GLN A 289 12.13 -36.01 29.12
N ASN A 290 13.09 -35.44 28.40
CA ASN A 290 13.06 -35.40 26.94
C ASN A 290 13.19 -36.78 26.27
N LEU A 291 13.73 -37.79 26.96
CA LEU A 291 13.74 -39.19 26.50
C LEU A 291 12.42 -39.94 26.76
N SER A 292 11.60 -39.46 27.72
CA SER A 292 10.39 -40.17 28.17
C SER A 292 9.11 -39.77 27.43
N TYR A 293 9.12 -38.66 26.69
CA TYR A 293 8.03 -38.31 25.77
C TYR A 293 8.17 -39.14 24.48
N LYS A 294 7.41 -40.23 24.40
CA LYS A 294 7.13 -40.99 23.18
C LYS A 294 5.90 -40.42 22.48
#